data_AF-A0A646HQF8-F1
#
_entry.id   AF-A0A646HQF8-F1
#
_cell.length_a   1.000
_cell.length_b   1.000
_cell.length_c   1.000
_cell.angle_alpha   90.00
_cell.angle_beta   90.00
_cell.angle_gamma   90.00
#
_symmetry.space_group_name_H-M   'P 1'
#
loop_
_entity.id
_entity.type
_entity.pdbx_description
1 polymer ?
#
loop_
_entity_poly.entity_id
_entity_poly.type
_entity_poly.pdbx_seq_one_letter_code
_entity_poly.pdbx_strand_id
1 'polypeptide(L)'
;MKKIFFIFFILLTSCIAKDGPFSPSLAMVLDGIINENPEYNVIQIQASKLEGHELLFITCLYNYNPKMIEGYYIYKNKLVTYFQTDETDRSNIIDSNFLHKYEGEKLSYNCIYSSNVTSEPRLNVYEIMKDSKLALLKRPEKTLYRKNKIKGNNVVINKQLNEFVNSYIYNNIDVLYELRFKKMNGKHYAIIRSMIYYDKNKYDGYFLRDGHLIVIYGIEASENLLDKTWIKKSKLGIPNFKYRTIDEWNYPYPMKLEILPNGDVKELSLSEGFAI
;
A
#
# COMPACT_ATOMS: atom_id res chain seq x y z
N MET A 1 37.15 44.51 -39.97
CA MET A 1 36.61 43.22 -40.46
C MET A 1 36.71 42.21 -39.32
N LYS A 2 35.58 41.85 -38.69
CA LYS A 2 34.94 40.52 -38.82
C LYS A 2 35.96 39.40 -38.53
N LYS A 3 35.86 38.58 -37.47
CA LYS A 3 34.66 37.92 -36.94
C LYS A 3 34.85 37.59 -35.46
N ILE A 4 33.84 37.97 -34.67
CA ILE A 4 33.51 37.36 -33.38
C ILE A 4 33.19 35.89 -33.67
N PHE A 5 34.09 34.98 -33.29
CA PHE A 5 33.72 33.57 -33.17
C PHE A 5 32.93 33.43 -31.88
N PHE A 6 31.62 33.61 -32.04
CA PHE A 6 30.58 33.13 -31.14
C PHE A 6 30.79 31.61 -31.01
N ILE A 7 31.61 31.19 -30.05
CA ILE A 7 31.45 29.87 -29.47
C ILE A 7 30.18 29.98 -28.65
N PHE A 8 29.06 29.76 -29.34
CA PHE A 8 27.87 29.18 -28.77
C PHE A 8 28.37 27.89 -28.09
N PHE A 9 28.79 28.00 -26.83
CA PHE A 9 28.71 26.90 -25.90
C PHE A 9 27.21 26.65 -25.82
N ILE A 10 26.74 25.84 -26.77
CA ILE A 10 25.44 25.22 -26.71
C ILE A 10 25.45 24.60 -25.33
N LEU A 11 24.66 25.21 -24.44
CA LEU A 11 23.95 24.52 -23.38
C LEU A 11 23.28 23.31 -24.03
N LEU A 12 24.07 22.28 -24.30
CA LEU A 12 23.65 20.90 -24.36
C LEU A 12 23.36 20.56 -22.89
N THR A 13 22.36 21.22 -22.32
CA THR A 13 21.48 20.52 -21.38
C THR A 13 20.95 19.40 -22.23
N SER A 14 21.64 18.26 -22.17
CA SER A 14 21.17 17.00 -22.69
C SER A 14 19.84 16.78 -22.02
N CYS A 15 18.79 17.23 -22.69
CA CYS A 15 17.48 16.61 -22.62
C CYS A 15 17.74 15.23 -23.22
N ILE A 16 18.34 14.35 -22.42
CA ILE A 16 18.37 12.92 -22.68
C ILE A 16 16.90 12.60 -22.81
N ALA A 17 16.46 12.30 -24.02
CA ALA A 17 15.11 11.80 -24.24
C ALA A 17 14.91 10.68 -23.23
N LYS A 18 13.87 10.79 -22.40
CA LYS A 18 13.57 9.79 -21.39
C LYS A 18 13.12 8.54 -22.13
N ASP A 19 14.06 7.65 -22.42
CA ASP A 19 13.78 6.37 -23.06
C ASP A 19 13.14 5.44 -22.02
N GLY A 20 11.82 5.54 -21.89
CA GLY A 20 10.99 4.66 -21.07
C GLY A 20 10.37 5.32 -19.84
N PRO A 21 9.70 4.51 -18.99
CA PRO A 21 8.84 5.03 -17.93
C PRO A 21 9.60 5.63 -16.74
N PHE A 22 10.85 5.24 -16.50
CA PHE A 22 11.55 5.53 -15.24
C PHE A 22 12.35 6.83 -15.28
N SER A 23 12.27 7.64 -14.23
CA SER A 23 13.17 8.78 -14.04
C SER A 23 14.63 8.32 -13.94
N PRO A 24 15.61 9.19 -14.21
CA PRO A 24 17.02 8.83 -14.05
C PRO A 24 17.36 8.30 -12.66
N SER A 25 16.77 8.89 -11.60
CA SER A 25 16.99 8.42 -10.23
C SER A 25 16.42 7.02 -9.99
N LEU A 26 15.25 6.71 -10.55
CA LEU A 26 14.66 5.38 -10.42
C LEU A 26 15.42 4.35 -11.27
N ALA A 27 15.82 4.69 -12.49
CA ALA A 27 16.62 3.81 -13.35
C ALA A 27 17.94 3.41 -12.68
N MET A 28 18.63 4.36 -12.03
CA MET A 28 19.84 4.07 -11.24
C MET A 28 19.56 3.12 -10.07
N VAL A 29 18.45 3.31 -9.36
CA VAL A 29 18.04 2.41 -8.26
C VAL A 29 17.73 1.01 -8.78
N LEU A 30 16.98 0.89 -9.89
CA LEU A 30 16.67 -0.39 -10.51
C LEU A 30 17.95 -1.11 -10.99
N ASP A 31 18.88 -0.38 -11.59
CA ASP A 31 20.17 -0.92 -12.01
C ASP A 31 20.98 -1.49 -10.83
N GLY A 32 21.04 -0.75 -9.71
CA GLY A 32 21.67 -1.23 -8.48
C GLY A 32 21.02 -2.51 -7.95
N ILE A 33 19.68 -2.50 -7.84
CA ILE A 33 18.91 -3.64 -7.36
C ILE A 33 19.10 -4.89 -8.24
N ILE A 34 19.09 -4.73 -9.57
CA ILE A 34 19.29 -5.82 -10.53
C ILE A 34 20.69 -6.41 -10.40
N ASN A 35 21.71 -5.57 -10.21
CA ASN A 35 23.09 -6.03 -10.05
C ASN A 35 23.28 -6.77 -8.72
N GLU A 36 22.63 -6.32 -7.65
CA GLU A 36 22.71 -6.94 -6.32
C GLU A 36 21.90 -8.24 -6.22
N ASN A 37 20.82 -8.36 -6.99
CA ASN A 37 19.85 -9.47 -6.88
C ASN A 37 19.49 -10.04 -8.28
N PRO A 38 20.49 -10.54 -9.05
CA PRO A 38 20.30 -10.94 -10.45
C PRO A 38 19.38 -12.16 -10.63
N GLU A 39 19.14 -12.95 -9.59
CA GLU A 39 18.31 -14.15 -9.60
C GLU A 39 16.80 -13.87 -9.66
N TYR A 40 16.36 -12.70 -9.21
CA TYR A 40 14.94 -12.34 -9.23
C TYR A 40 14.52 -11.86 -10.62
N ASN A 41 13.38 -12.36 -11.10
CA ASN A 41 12.89 -12.03 -12.45
C ASN A 41 11.85 -10.92 -12.44
N VAL A 42 11.30 -10.58 -11.26
CA VAL A 42 10.26 -9.57 -11.07
C VAL A 42 10.73 -8.53 -10.06
N ILE A 43 10.52 -7.26 -10.38
CA ILE A 43 10.69 -6.13 -9.48
C ILE A 43 9.34 -5.45 -9.35
N GLN A 44 8.73 -5.54 -8.18
CA GLN A 44 7.49 -4.86 -7.87
C GLN A 44 7.78 -3.49 -7.26
N ILE A 45 7.24 -2.44 -7.87
CA ILE A 45 7.24 -1.08 -7.33
C ILE A 45 5.83 -0.77 -6.83
N GLN A 46 5.69 -0.59 -5.53
CA GLN A 46 4.50 -0.02 -4.92
C GLN A 46 4.78 1.43 -4.52
N ALA A 47 3.95 2.36 -4.99
CA ALA A 47 4.02 3.78 -4.63
C ALA A 47 2.89 4.16 -3.65
N SER A 48 3.26 4.80 -2.55
CA SER A 48 2.32 5.17 -1.48
C SER A 48 2.68 6.50 -0.81
N LYS A 49 1.68 7.22 -0.33
CA LYS A 49 1.82 8.35 0.58
C LYS A 49 1.43 7.93 2.00
N LEU A 50 2.38 7.90 2.92
CA LEU A 50 2.16 7.51 4.32
C LEU A 50 2.66 8.62 5.25
N GLU A 51 1.79 9.10 6.14
CA GLU A 51 2.11 10.16 7.11
C GLU A 51 2.76 11.42 6.50
N GLY A 52 2.39 11.78 5.27
CA GLY A 52 2.95 12.92 4.54
C GLY A 52 4.23 12.63 3.77
N HIS A 53 4.78 11.42 3.88
CA HIS A 53 5.94 10.97 3.12
C HIS A 53 5.51 10.26 1.84
N GLU A 54 6.16 10.55 0.72
CA GLU A 54 5.96 9.85 -0.54
C GLU A 54 7.03 8.78 -0.72
N LEU A 55 6.58 7.54 -0.94
CA LEU A 55 7.41 6.37 -0.77
C LEU A 55 7.30 5.42 -1.95
N LEU A 56 8.41 4.76 -2.24
CA LEU A 56 8.50 3.63 -3.15
C LEU A 56 8.99 2.40 -2.37
N PHE A 57 8.13 1.39 -2.31
CA PHE A 57 8.48 0.05 -1.87
C PHE A 57 8.89 -0.74 -3.11
N ILE A 58 10.18 -1.07 -3.21
CA ILE A 58 10.74 -1.80 -4.33
C ILE A 58 11.12 -3.19 -3.86
N THR A 59 10.40 -4.19 -4.35
CA THR A 59 10.48 -5.58 -3.90
C THR A 59 10.94 -6.49 -5.03
N CYS A 60 12.02 -7.25 -4.81
CA CYS A 60 12.46 -8.29 -5.73
C CYS A 60 11.73 -9.61 -5.43
N LEU A 61 11.19 -10.21 -6.48
CA LEU A 61 10.33 -11.40 -6.42
C LEU A 61 10.66 -12.37 -7.57
N TYR A 62 10.48 -13.68 -7.34
CA TYR A 62 10.55 -14.66 -8.42
C TYR A 62 9.29 -14.67 -9.28
N ASN A 63 8.16 -14.31 -8.66
CA ASN A 63 6.85 -14.40 -9.28
C ASN A 63 6.11 -13.07 -9.13
N TYR A 64 5.33 -12.68 -10.14
CA TYR A 64 4.50 -11.48 -10.05
C TYR A 64 3.16 -11.79 -9.37
N ASN A 65 2.59 -10.78 -8.71
CA ASN A 65 1.25 -10.85 -8.16
C ASN A 65 0.31 -10.00 -9.04
N PRO A 66 -0.63 -10.60 -9.80
CA PRO A 66 -1.51 -9.86 -10.70
C PRO A 66 -2.42 -8.86 -9.98
N LYS A 67 -2.70 -9.05 -8.67
CA LYS A 67 -3.50 -8.11 -7.88
C LYS A 67 -2.76 -6.80 -7.57
N MET A 68 -1.45 -6.76 -7.82
CA MET A 68 -0.54 -5.66 -7.50
C MET A 68 0.07 -5.06 -8.78
N ILE A 69 -0.70 -5.02 -9.87
CA ILE A 69 -0.26 -4.47 -11.15
C ILE A 69 -1.35 -3.54 -11.69
N GLU A 70 -1.01 -2.27 -11.88
CA GLU A 70 -1.75 -1.32 -12.70
C GLU A 70 -1.11 -1.20 -14.09
N GLY A 71 0.22 -1.22 -14.15
CA GLY A 71 0.98 -1.29 -15.37
C GLY A 71 2.34 -1.97 -15.15
N TYR A 72 3.01 -2.30 -16.24
CA TYR A 72 4.31 -2.98 -16.18
C TYR A 72 5.22 -2.53 -17.33
N TYR A 73 6.51 -2.83 -17.20
CA TYR A 73 7.51 -2.60 -18.23
C TYR A 73 8.61 -3.65 -18.16
N ILE A 74 9.18 -4.04 -19.31
CA ILE A 74 10.31 -4.96 -19.35
C ILE A 74 11.61 -4.15 -19.36
N TYR A 75 12.38 -4.26 -18.28
CA TYR A 75 13.61 -3.50 -18.09
C TYR A 75 14.77 -4.46 -17.85
N LYS A 76 15.75 -4.47 -18.76
CA LYS A 76 16.93 -5.38 -18.72
C LYS A 76 16.54 -6.84 -18.45
N ASN A 77 15.55 -7.33 -19.20
CA ASN A 77 14.95 -8.67 -19.09
C ASN A 77 14.20 -8.97 -17.78
N LYS A 78 14.03 -7.99 -16.89
CA LYS A 78 13.20 -8.11 -15.68
C LYS A 78 11.81 -7.56 -15.94
N LEU A 79 10.81 -8.19 -15.35
CA LEU A 79 9.46 -7.64 -15.29
C LEU A 79 9.39 -6.62 -14.15
N VAL A 80 9.25 -5.34 -14.49
CA VAL A 80 8.99 -4.29 -13.50
C VAL A 80 7.49 -4.02 -13.46
N THR A 81 6.85 -4.31 -12.33
CA THR A 81 5.42 -4.06 -12.13
C THR A 81 5.21 -2.81 -11.29
N TYR A 82 4.17 -2.03 -11.59
CA TYR A 82 3.84 -0.80 -10.87
C TYR A 82 2.43 -0.86 -10.29
N PHE A 83 2.29 -0.43 -9.03
CA PHE A 83 1.03 -0.25 -8.35
C PHE A 83 1.06 1.00 -7.48
N GLN A 84 0.10 1.92 -7.64
CA GLN A 84 -0.05 3.06 -6.75
C GLN A 84 -1.23 2.85 -5.80
N THR A 85 -1.06 3.15 -4.51
CA THR A 85 -2.10 2.94 -3.48
C THR A 85 -3.00 4.16 -3.27
N ASP A 86 -2.60 5.32 -3.78
CA ASP A 86 -3.27 6.61 -3.63
C ASP A 86 -3.38 7.35 -4.97
N GLU A 87 -3.97 8.54 -4.98
CA GLU A 87 -4.16 9.37 -6.19
C GLU A 87 -3.07 10.44 -6.39
N THR A 88 -1.97 10.41 -5.63
CA THR A 88 -0.87 11.39 -5.78
C THR A 88 -0.19 11.23 -7.14
N ASP A 89 0.04 12.32 -7.87
CA ASP A 89 0.76 12.28 -9.14
C ASP A 89 2.26 12.06 -8.91
N ARG A 90 2.79 10.97 -9.47
CA ARG A 90 4.21 10.59 -9.43
C ARG A 90 4.81 10.38 -10.82
N SER A 91 4.23 11.03 -11.83
CA SER A 91 4.70 11.02 -13.23
C SER A 91 6.16 11.45 -13.40
N ASN A 92 6.65 12.29 -12.48
CA ASN A 92 8.04 12.71 -12.38
C ASN A 92 9.02 11.58 -11.99
N ILE A 93 8.53 10.48 -11.40
CA ILE A 93 9.31 9.29 -11.07
C ILE A 93 9.02 8.14 -12.04
N ILE A 94 7.74 7.86 -12.28
CA ILE A 94 7.29 6.79 -13.19
C ILE A 94 6.21 7.40 -14.10
N ASP A 95 6.52 7.51 -15.39
CA ASP A 95 5.57 7.97 -16.39
C ASP A 95 4.70 6.79 -16.82
N SER A 96 3.46 6.78 -16.35
CA SER A 96 2.49 5.72 -16.60
C SER A 96 2.10 5.60 -18.07
N ASN A 97 2.30 6.64 -18.90
CA ASN A 97 2.00 6.57 -20.33
C ASN A 97 2.94 5.63 -21.10
N PHE A 98 4.12 5.35 -20.54
CA PHE A 98 5.09 4.40 -21.11
C PHE A 98 4.96 2.99 -20.53
N LEU A 99 4.11 2.79 -19.52
CA LEU A 99 3.83 1.46 -18.98
C LEU A 99 2.85 0.72 -19.88
N HIS A 100 3.08 -0.57 -20.08
CA HIS A 100 2.04 -1.46 -20.60
C HIS A 100 0.94 -1.59 -19.55
N LYS A 101 -0.30 -1.30 -19.95
CA LYS A 101 -1.47 -1.51 -19.10
C LYS A 101 -1.67 -3.00 -18.87
N TYR A 102 -1.93 -3.38 -17.62
CA TYR A 102 -2.25 -4.77 -17.28
C TYR A 102 -3.77 -4.96 -17.23
N GLU A 103 -4.30 -5.85 -18.06
CA GLU A 103 -5.74 -6.13 -18.15
C GLU A 103 -6.12 -7.52 -17.63
N GLY A 104 -5.18 -8.18 -16.95
CA GLY A 104 -5.39 -9.51 -16.33
C GLY A 104 -4.84 -10.67 -17.17
N GLU A 105 -4.23 -10.37 -18.33
CA GLU A 105 -3.57 -11.37 -19.17
C GLU A 105 -2.41 -12.06 -18.46
N LYS A 106 -2.07 -13.27 -18.90
CA LYS A 106 -0.90 -13.99 -18.41
C LYS A 106 0.35 -13.39 -19.03
N LEU A 107 1.32 -13.00 -18.22
CA LEU A 107 2.62 -12.53 -18.68
C LEU A 107 3.58 -13.70 -18.90
N SER A 108 4.67 -13.49 -19.65
CA SER A 108 5.73 -14.47 -19.89
C SER A 108 6.62 -14.77 -18.66
N TYR A 109 6.18 -14.34 -17.47
CA TYR A 109 6.85 -14.50 -16.19
C TYR A 109 6.00 -15.41 -15.29
N ASN A 110 6.59 -15.96 -14.23
CA ASN A 110 5.84 -16.82 -13.33
C ASN A 110 4.85 -16.00 -12.49
N CYS A 111 3.61 -16.46 -12.40
CA CYS A 111 2.58 -15.87 -11.54
C CYS A 111 2.62 -16.56 -10.16
N ILE A 112 2.47 -15.78 -9.09
CA ILE A 112 2.52 -16.28 -7.70
C ILE A 112 1.48 -17.37 -7.42
N TYR A 113 0.34 -17.34 -8.11
CA TYR A 113 -0.72 -18.35 -7.94
C TYR A 113 -0.47 -19.65 -8.72
N SER A 114 0.56 -19.69 -9.55
CA SER A 114 0.88 -20.85 -10.42
C SER A 114 2.27 -21.44 -10.15
N SER A 115 3.03 -20.85 -9.25
CA SER A 115 4.44 -21.17 -9.02
C SER A 115 4.63 -21.79 -7.64
N ASN A 116 5.39 -22.89 -7.60
CA ASN A 116 5.83 -23.52 -6.35
C ASN A 116 7.13 -22.90 -5.81
N VAL A 117 7.69 -21.88 -6.49
CA VAL A 117 8.91 -21.21 -6.06
C VAL A 117 8.56 -20.20 -4.97
N THR A 118 8.87 -20.55 -3.73
CA THR A 118 8.81 -19.64 -2.58
C THR A 118 10.22 -19.18 -2.24
N SER A 119 10.44 -17.87 -2.24
CA SER A 119 11.63 -17.27 -1.63
C SER A 119 11.21 -16.09 -0.77
N GLU A 120 12.06 -15.74 0.18
CA GLU A 120 11.91 -14.48 0.88
C GLU A 120 12.11 -13.32 -0.12
N PRO A 121 11.19 -12.33 -0.14
CA PRO A 121 11.35 -11.15 -0.97
C PRO A 121 12.49 -10.26 -0.46
N ARG A 122 13.15 -9.52 -1.36
CA ARG A 122 14.08 -8.44 -0.98
C ARG A 122 13.40 -7.10 -1.14
N LEU A 123 13.12 -6.42 -0.02
CA LEU A 123 12.45 -5.12 0.00
C LEU A 123 13.45 -4.00 0.28
N ASN A 124 13.42 -2.97 -0.56
CA ASN A 124 14.02 -1.67 -0.29
C ASN A 124 12.93 -0.59 -0.28
N VAL A 125 13.01 0.35 0.68
CA VAL A 125 12.07 1.46 0.78
C VAL A 125 12.80 2.76 0.50
N TYR A 126 12.30 3.53 -0.45
CA TYR A 126 12.85 4.83 -0.82
C TYR A 126 11.84 5.93 -0.54
N GLU A 127 12.30 7.07 -0.05
CA GLU A 127 11.53 8.31 0.00
C GLU A 127 11.78 9.12 -1.27
N ILE A 128 10.69 9.63 -1.86
CA ILE A 128 10.72 10.55 -2.99
C ILE A 128 10.96 11.95 -2.43
N MET A 129 12.17 12.44 -2.65
CA MET A 129 12.61 13.76 -2.21
C MET A 129 12.35 14.80 -3.30
N LYS A 130 12.57 16.07 -2.94
CA LYS A 130 12.57 17.20 -3.88
C LYS A 130 13.42 16.88 -5.13
N ASP A 131 12.98 17.38 -6.28
CA ASP A 131 13.61 17.19 -7.59
C ASP A 131 13.70 15.72 -8.02
N SER A 132 12.72 14.91 -7.60
CA SER A 132 12.57 13.51 -8.01
C SER A 132 13.74 12.59 -7.59
N LYS A 133 14.49 12.98 -6.56
CA LYS A 133 15.59 12.17 -6.01
C LYS A 133 15.04 11.08 -5.09
N LEU A 134 15.65 9.90 -5.12
CA LEU A 134 15.27 8.79 -4.25
C LEU A 134 16.29 8.63 -3.10
N ALA A 135 15.80 8.68 -1.86
CA ALA A 135 16.62 8.45 -0.67
C ALA A 135 16.27 7.10 -0.03
N LEU A 136 17.25 6.20 0.09
CA LEU A 136 17.06 4.89 0.72
C LEU A 136 16.82 5.06 2.23
N LEU A 137 15.72 4.49 2.72
CA LEU A 137 15.38 4.47 4.14
C LEU A 137 15.97 3.23 4.80
N LYS A 138 17.07 3.40 5.52
CA LYS A 138 17.62 2.37 6.40
C LYS A 138 16.80 2.37 7.70
N ARG A 139 15.89 1.40 7.87
CA ARG A 139 14.93 1.26 9.01
C ARG A 139 13.73 2.23 8.95
N PRO A 140 12.85 2.10 7.93
CA PRO A 140 11.71 2.98 7.76
C PRO A 140 10.78 3.02 9.00
N GLU A 141 10.66 1.90 9.72
CA GLU A 141 9.87 1.74 10.96
C GLU A 141 10.36 2.60 12.13
N LYS A 142 11.63 3.02 12.12
CA LYS A 142 12.20 3.90 13.16
C LYS A 142 12.26 5.35 12.71
N THR A 143 12.46 5.58 11.42
CA THR A 143 12.76 6.91 10.88
C THR A 143 11.51 7.73 10.58
N LEU A 144 10.45 7.09 10.09
CA LEU A 144 9.22 7.79 9.64
C LEU A 144 8.04 7.55 10.58
N TYR A 145 7.85 6.29 10.99
CA TYR A 145 6.54 5.76 11.40
C TYR A 145 6.27 5.73 12.92
N ARG A 146 6.95 6.50 13.78
CA ARG A 146 6.76 6.36 15.25
C ARG A 146 6.78 7.67 16.04
N LYS A 147 6.23 8.75 15.48
CA LYS A 147 6.37 10.07 16.12
C LYS A 147 5.22 10.43 17.07
N ASN A 148 3.99 9.96 16.82
CA ASN A 148 2.81 10.39 17.57
C ASN A 148 1.99 9.20 18.10
N LYS A 149 1.51 9.31 19.35
CA LYS A 149 0.58 8.33 19.94
C LYS A 149 -0.82 8.52 19.35
N ILE A 150 -1.47 7.44 18.93
CA ILE A 150 -2.88 7.44 18.49
C ILE A 150 -3.78 7.48 19.73
N LYS A 151 -4.67 8.48 19.80
CA LYS A 151 -5.51 8.78 20.97
C LYS A 151 -6.97 9.07 20.63
N GLY A 152 -7.34 9.15 19.35
CA GLY A 152 -8.72 9.44 18.97
C GLY A 152 -9.73 8.48 19.59
N ASN A 153 -10.96 8.96 19.75
CA ASN A 153 -12.07 8.30 20.43
C ASN A 153 -13.40 8.44 19.66
N ASN A 154 -13.35 8.89 18.41
CA ASN A 154 -14.52 9.02 17.54
C ASN A 154 -14.95 7.67 16.96
N VAL A 155 -16.24 7.49 16.67
CA VAL A 155 -16.82 6.26 16.08
C VAL A 155 -16.79 5.02 16.99
N VAL A 156 -15.65 4.58 17.52
CA VAL A 156 -15.60 3.37 18.37
C VAL A 156 -15.97 3.72 19.81
N ILE A 157 -17.20 3.39 20.22
CA ILE A 157 -17.74 3.71 21.56
C ILE A 157 -17.14 2.77 22.62
N ASN A 158 -16.99 1.49 22.28
CA ASN A 158 -16.44 0.51 23.20
C ASN A 158 -14.99 0.85 23.56
N LYS A 159 -14.72 1.14 24.84
CA LYS A 159 -13.43 1.65 25.29
C LYS A 159 -12.27 0.68 25.00
N GLN A 160 -12.45 -0.61 25.29
CA GLN A 160 -11.39 -1.59 25.12
C GLN A 160 -11.11 -1.85 23.64
N LEU A 161 -12.13 -1.96 22.79
CA LEU A 161 -11.96 -2.03 21.35
C LEU A 161 -11.26 -0.78 20.80
N ASN A 162 -11.61 0.40 21.31
CA ASN A 162 -10.98 1.66 20.91
C ASN A 162 -9.47 1.68 21.24
N GLU A 163 -9.08 1.14 22.41
CA GLU A 163 -7.68 0.96 22.80
C GLU A 163 -6.95 -0.02 21.88
N PHE A 164 -7.57 -1.16 21.53
CA PHE A 164 -7.02 -2.10 20.55
C PHE A 164 -6.81 -1.46 19.17
N VAL A 165 -7.81 -0.74 18.64
CA VAL A 165 -7.71 -0.04 17.35
C VAL A 165 -6.57 0.98 17.37
N ASN A 166 -6.49 1.81 18.42
CA ASN A 166 -5.42 2.81 18.55
C ASN A 166 -4.03 2.16 18.64
N SER A 167 -3.91 1.08 19.43
CA SER A 167 -2.66 0.32 19.56
C SER A 167 -2.28 -0.33 18.24
N TYR A 168 -3.23 -0.88 17.50
CA TYR A 168 -2.98 -1.54 16.22
C TYR A 168 -2.44 -0.54 15.18
N ILE A 169 -3.09 0.62 15.03
CA ILE A 169 -2.69 1.68 14.10
C ILE A 169 -1.29 2.19 14.46
N TYR A 170 -1.04 2.45 15.75
CA TYR A 170 0.25 2.91 16.22
C TYR A 170 1.39 1.93 15.89
N ASN A 171 1.12 0.63 15.93
CA ASN A 171 2.14 -0.40 15.70
C ASN A 171 2.26 -0.83 14.23
N ASN A 172 1.30 -0.51 13.36
CA ASN A 172 1.22 -1.07 11.99
C ASN A 172 0.92 0.00 10.93
N ILE A 173 1.82 0.95 10.70
CA ILE A 173 1.58 2.01 9.71
C ILE A 173 1.42 1.48 8.31
N ASP A 174 0.25 1.78 7.74
CA ASP A 174 -0.18 1.40 6.41
C ASP A 174 -1.11 2.47 5.80
N VAL A 175 -1.47 2.29 4.54
CA VAL A 175 -2.32 3.19 3.74
C VAL A 175 -3.69 3.33 4.38
N LEU A 176 -4.32 2.21 4.74
CA LEU A 176 -5.60 2.19 5.42
C LEU A 176 -5.73 0.97 6.33
N TYR A 177 -6.73 1.03 7.20
CA TYR A 177 -7.05 -0.04 8.13
C TYR A 177 -8.46 -0.55 7.86
N GLU A 178 -8.62 -1.85 7.82
CA GLU A 178 -9.91 -2.51 7.91
C GLU A 178 -10.33 -2.60 9.38
N LEU A 179 -11.57 -2.24 9.66
CA LEU A 179 -12.28 -2.61 10.88
C LEU A 179 -13.58 -3.31 10.48
N ARG A 180 -13.58 -4.64 10.55
CA ARG A 180 -14.71 -5.46 10.14
C ARG A 180 -15.39 -6.10 11.34
N PHE A 181 -16.72 -6.12 11.32
CA PHE A 181 -17.53 -6.79 12.32
C PHE A 181 -18.17 -8.05 11.74
N LYS A 182 -18.26 -9.10 12.55
CA LYS A 182 -18.92 -10.35 12.17
C LYS A 182 -19.67 -10.94 13.36
N LYS A 183 -20.87 -11.45 13.11
CA LYS A 183 -21.62 -12.28 14.05
C LYS A 183 -21.59 -13.73 13.57
N MET A 184 -21.16 -14.65 14.42
CA MET A 184 -21.07 -16.07 14.08
C MET A 184 -21.31 -16.91 15.33
N ASN A 185 -22.17 -17.94 15.22
CA ASN A 185 -22.51 -18.84 16.33
C ASN A 185 -22.95 -18.09 17.61
N GLY A 186 -23.71 -17.00 17.46
CA GLY A 186 -24.18 -16.17 18.57
C GLY A 186 -23.11 -15.26 19.20
N LYS A 187 -21.86 -15.29 18.71
CA LYS A 187 -20.75 -14.45 19.18
C LYS A 187 -20.47 -13.28 18.26
N HIS A 188 -19.92 -12.22 18.82
CA HIS A 188 -19.55 -11.00 18.12
C HIS A 188 -18.04 -10.88 17.99
N TYR A 189 -17.59 -10.48 16.81
CA TYR A 189 -16.19 -10.35 16.51
C TYR A 189 -15.89 -9.00 15.86
N ALA A 190 -14.76 -8.41 16.25
CA ALA A 190 -14.13 -7.32 15.54
C ALA A 190 -12.81 -7.82 14.93
N ILE A 191 -12.56 -7.44 13.69
CA ILE A 191 -11.43 -7.90 12.88
C ILE A 191 -10.69 -6.65 12.41
N ILE A 192 -9.40 -6.57 12.71
CA ILE A 192 -8.57 -5.41 12.40
C ILE A 192 -7.40 -5.85 11.52
N ARG A 193 -7.14 -5.10 10.45
CA ARG A 193 -6.08 -5.43 9.49
C ARG A 193 -5.56 -4.22 8.76
N SER A 194 -4.25 -4.13 8.56
CA SER A 194 -3.64 -3.17 7.64
C SER A 194 -3.83 -3.57 6.18
N MET A 195 -4.17 -2.60 5.34
CA MET A 195 -4.54 -2.79 3.95
C MET A 195 -4.01 -1.65 3.08
N ILE A 196 -3.82 -1.94 1.81
CA ILE A 196 -3.35 -0.97 0.81
C ILE A 196 -4.45 -0.47 -0.14
N TYR A 197 -5.63 -1.11 -0.09
CA TYR A 197 -6.83 -0.76 -0.84
C TYR A 197 -8.07 -1.26 -0.09
N TYR A 198 -9.24 -0.77 -0.48
CA TYR A 198 -10.53 -1.21 0.06
C TYR A 198 -11.44 -1.77 -1.05
N ASP A 199 -12.48 -2.51 -0.67
CA ASP A 199 -13.51 -2.95 -1.60
C ASP A 199 -14.66 -1.94 -1.66
N LYS A 200 -14.66 -1.14 -2.74
CA LYS A 200 -15.65 -0.08 -2.96
C LYS A 200 -17.09 -0.58 -3.01
N ASN A 201 -17.31 -1.83 -3.38
CA ASN A 201 -18.66 -2.38 -3.50
C ASN A 201 -19.17 -3.01 -2.20
N LYS A 202 -18.27 -3.33 -1.27
CA LYS A 202 -18.60 -4.04 -0.02
C LYS A 202 -18.44 -3.20 1.24
N TYR A 203 -17.77 -2.06 1.18
CA TYR A 203 -17.55 -1.24 2.38
C TYR A 203 -18.85 -0.60 2.89
N ASP A 204 -19.00 -0.58 4.21
CA ASP A 204 -20.17 -0.02 4.87
C ASP A 204 -20.03 1.47 5.14
N GLY A 205 -18.80 1.93 5.36
CA GLY A 205 -18.45 3.32 5.58
C GLY A 205 -16.99 3.45 5.97
N TYR A 206 -16.55 4.65 6.27
CA TYR A 206 -15.19 4.92 6.70
C TYR A 206 -15.13 6.13 7.64
N PHE A 207 -14.04 6.24 8.39
CA PHE A 207 -13.74 7.42 9.20
C PHE A 207 -12.24 7.65 9.28
N LEU A 208 -11.87 8.82 9.79
CA LEU A 208 -10.47 9.15 10.08
C LEU A 208 -10.23 9.05 11.59
N ARG A 209 -9.14 8.41 11.97
CA ARG A 209 -8.63 8.33 13.33
C ARG A 209 -7.26 8.96 13.37
N ASP A 210 -7.16 10.17 13.94
CA ASP A 210 -5.92 10.95 13.99
C ASP A 210 -5.20 11.08 12.62
N GLY A 211 -5.98 11.19 11.54
CA GLY A 211 -5.48 11.27 10.16
C GLY A 211 -5.37 9.92 9.42
N HIS A 212 -5.50 8.79 10.12
CA HIS A 212 -5.48 7.46 9.52
C HIS A 212 -6.86 7.03 9.02
N LEU A 213 -6.93 6.46 7.81
CA LEU A 213 -8.17 5.96 7.24
C LEU A 213 -8.54 4.60 7.83
N ILE A 214 -9.75 4.50 8.38
CA ILE A 214 -10.35 3.23 8.82
C ILE A 214 -11.59 2.97 7.98
N VAL A 215 -11.61 1.82 7.30
CA VAL A 215 -12.71 1.35 6.44
C VAL A 215 -13.48 0.25 7.16
N ILE A 216 -14.80 0.44 7.23
CA ILE A 216 -15.71 -0.42 7.99
C ILE A 216 -16.39 -1.43 7.06
N TYR A 217 -16.48 -2.67 7.52
CA TYR A 217 -17.27 -3.73 6.90
C TYR A 217 -18.09 -4.49 7.96
N GLY A 218 -19.21 -5.08 7.55
CA GLY A 218 -20.13 -5.78 8.44
C GLY A 218 -20.77 -4.88 9.50
N ILE A 219 -21.03 -3.59 9.20
CA ILE A 219 -21.49 -2.60 10.19
C ILE A 219 -22.77 -3.03 10.94
N GLU A 220 -23.62 -3.85 10.34
CA GLU A 220 -24.82 -4.37 11.01
C GLU A 220 -24.47 -5.24 12.22
N ALA A 221 -23.37 -6.01 12.14
CA ALA A 221 -22.87 -6.83 13.24
C ALA A 221 -22.17 -6.03 14.34
N SER A 222 -21.95 -4.73 14.14
CA SER A 222 -21.34 -3.85 15.16
C SER A 222 -22.31 -3.44 16.25
N GLU A 223 -23.63 -3.62 16.07
CA GLU A 223 -24.69 -3.25 17.01
C GLU A 223 -24.48 -1.82 17.58
N ASN A 224 -24.25 -1.69 18.89
CA ASN A 224 -24.03 -0.44 19.63
C ASN A 224 -22.54 -0.11 19.88
N LEU A 225 -21.61 -0.84 19.26
CA LEU A 225 -20.17 -0.62 19.43
C LEU A 225 -19.69 0.65 18.71
N LEU A 226 -20.47 1.14 17.73
CA LEU A 226 -20.12 2.27 16.89
C LEU A 226 -21.10 3.44 17.00
N ASP A 227 -20.56 4.64 17.16
CA ASP A 227 -21.23 5.90 16.90
C ASP A 227 -21.20 6.15 15.38
N LYS A 228 -22.37 6.00 14.76
CA LYS A 228 -22.52 6.08 13.31
C LYS A 228 -22.50 7.51 12.77
N THR A 229 -22.57 8.53 13.63
CA THR A 229 -22.65 9.94 13.21
C THR A 229 -21.41 10.42 12.44
N TRP A 230 -20.23 9.87 12.77
CA TRP A 230 -18.96 10.24 12.15
C TRP A 230 -18.54 9.32 11.01
N ILE A 231 -19.37 8.34 10.66
CA ILE A 231 -19.11 7.39 9.58
C ILE A 231 -19.54 8.01 8.25
N LYS A 232 -18.59 8.14 7.34
CA LYS A 232 -18.79 8.65 5.99
C LYS A 232 -19.05 7.50 5.02
N LYS A 233 -19.92 7.72 4.03
CA LYS A 233 -20.13 6.80 2.90
C LYS A 233 -20.33 7.59 1.62
N SER A 234 -19.71 7.13 0.54
CA SER A 234 -19.76 7.77 -0.78
C SER A 234 -20.00 6.76 -1.89
N LYS A 235 -20.96 7.02 -2.79
CA LYS A 235 -21.18 6.17 -3.96
C LYS A 235 -19.98 6.16 -4.92
N LEU A 236 -19.19 7.25 -4.93
CA LEU A 236 -18.02 7.37 -5.78
C LEU A 236 -16.79 6.65 -5.21
N GLY A 237 -16.84 6.23 -3.94
CA GLY A 237 -15.72 5.68 -3.19
C GLY A 237 -15.10 6.71 -2.24
N ILE A 238 -14.06 6.28 -1.54
CA ILE A 238 -13.26 7.07 -0.61
C ILE A 238 -12.26 7.93 -1.43
N PRO A 239 -12.32 9.27 -1.35
CA PRO A 239 -11.45 10.16 -2.14
C PRO A 239 -9.96 9.93 -1.85
N ASN A 240 -9.11 9.97 -2.88
CA ASN A 240 -7.66 9.75 -2.82
C ASN A 240 -7.19 8.31 -2.50
N PHE A 241 -8.09 7.36 -2.30
CA PHE A 241 -7.74 5.97 -1.98
C PHE A 241 -8.15 5.01 -3.08
N LYS A 242 -7.24 4.09 -3.40
CA LYS A 242 -7.49 3.06 -4.41
C LYS A 242 -8.38 1.96 -3.87
N TYR A 243 -9.15 1.37 -4.77
CA TYR A 243 -10.04 0.26 -4.47
C TYR A 243 -9.82 -0.92 -5.41
N ARG A 244 -10.02 -2.13 -4.87
CA ARG A 244 -9.99 -3.42 -5.59
C ARG A 244 -10.99 -4.36 -4.93
N THR A 245 -11.39 -5.41 -5.65
CA THR A 245 -12.20 -6.46 -5.07
C THR A 245 -11.38 -7.26 -4.05
N ILE A 246 -11.94 -7.46 -2.86
CA ILE A 246 -11.37 -8.33 -1.84
C ILE A 246 -12.06 -9.70 -1.92
N ASP A 247 -11.30 -10.70 -2.36
CA ASP A 247 -11.74 -12.10 -2.43
C ASP A 247 -11.27 -12.90 -1.21
N GLU A 248 -10.11 -12.56 -0.66
CA GLU A 248 -9.50 -13.27 0.48
C GLU A 248 -9.50 -12.41 1.73
N TRP A 249 -10.52 -12.61 2.56
CA TRP A 249 -10.75 -11.83 3.76
C TRP A 249 -9.88 -12.21 4.96
N ASN A 250 -9.08 -13.27 4.82
CA ASN A 250 -8.13 -13.72 5.83
C ASN A 250 -6.68 -13.41 5.48
N TYR A 251 -6.41 -12.73 4.36
CA TYR A 251 -5.05 -12.37 3.93
C TYR A 251 -4.87 -10.86 3.65
N PRO A 252 -3.87 -10.19 4.24
CA PRO A 252 -2.94 -10.71 5.26
C PRO A 252 -3.69 -11.11 6.53
N TYR A 253 -3.15 -12.06 7.30
CA TYR A 253 -3.82 -12.62 8.49
C TYR A 253 -4.25 -11.53 9.47
N PRO A 254 -5.56 -11.25 9.60
CA PRO A 254 -6.04 -10.14 10.41
C PRO A 254 -5.97 -10.48 11.90
N MET A 255 -5.85 -9.45 12.75
CA MET A 255 -6.11 -9.56 14.18
C MET A 255 -7.61 -9.77 14.38
N LYS A 256 -7.97 -10.72 15.25
CA LYS A 256 -9.37 -11.07 15.54
C LYS A 256 -9.64 -10.93 17.02
N LEU A 257 -10.71 -10.25 17.35
CA LEU A 257 -11.14 -9.92 18.70
C LEU A 257 -12.55 -10.45 18.92
N GLU A 258 -12.80 -11.19 20.00
CA GLU A 258 -14.15 -11.51 20.47
C GLU A 258 -14.66 -10.40 21.36
N ILE A 259 -15.88 -9.92 21.09
CA ILE A 259 -16.59 -8.96 21.93
C ILE A 259 -17.53 -9.75 22.84
N LEU A 260 -17.26 -9.72 24.14
CA LEU A 260 -18.02 -10.42 25.17
C LEU A 260 -19.33 -9.68 25.49
N PRO A 261 -20.36 -10.36 26.04
CA PRO A 261 -21.66 -9.75 26.33
C PRO A 261 -21.61 -8.56 27.31
N ASN A 262 -20.61 -8.50 28.18
CA ASN A 262 -20.38 -7.39 29.10
C ASN A 262 -19.65 -6.20 28.44
N GLY A 263 -19.30 -6.31 27.16
CA GLY A 263 -18.55 -5.31 26.40
C GLY A 263 -17.03 -5.50 26.47
N ASP A 264 -16.51 -6.45 27.24
CA ASP A 264 -15.06 -6.71 27.24
C ASP A 264 -14.61 -7.31 25.91
N VAL A 265 -13.34 -7.14 25.60
CA VAL A 265 -12.73 -7.55 24.32
C VAL A 265 -11.57 -8.49 24.59
N LYS A 266 -11.63 -9.67 23.98
CA LYS A 266 -10.58 -10.69 24.04
C LYS A 266 -9.89 -10.81 22.69
N GLU A 267 -8.58 -10.62 22.64
CA GLU A 267 -7.79 -10.98 21.47
C GLU A 267 -7.72 -12.50 21.33
N LEU A 268 -7.98 -12.98 20.11
CA LEU A 268 -7.97 -14.40 19.78
C LEU A 268 -6.61 -14.80 19.23
N SER A 269 -6.12 -15.96 19.64
CA SER A 269 -4.97 -16.59 19.01
C SER A 269 -5.26 -16.93 17.54
N LEU A 270 -4.21 -17.17 16.75
CA LEU A 270 -4.35 -17.55 15.35
C LEU A 270 -5.25 -18.79 15.17
N SER A 271 -5.13 -19.79 16.05
CA SER A 271 -5.93 -21.02 15.99
C SER A 271 -7.40 -20.78 16.34
N GLU A 272 -7.69 -19.99 17.38
CA GLU A 272 -9.05 -19.60 17.75
C GLU A 272 -9.70 -18.75 16.63
N GLY A 273 -8.92 -17.89 15.99
CA GLY A 273 -9.39 -16.97 14.98
C GLY A 273 -9.52 -17.57 13.58
N PHE A 274 -8.88 -18.70 13.27
CA PHE A 274 -8.71 -19.17 11.89
C PHE A 274 -10.03 -19.32 11.11
N ALA A 275 -11.06 -19.87 11.77
CA ALA A 275 -12.36 -20.16 11.17
C ALA A 275 -13.37 -19.00 11.20
N ILE A 276 -12.97 -17.85 11.79
CA ILE A 276 -13.81 -16.64 11.88
C ILE A 276 -13.73 -15.83 10.59
#